data_AF-A0A164D7R1-F1
#
_entry.id   AF-A0A164D7R1-F1
#
_cell.length_a   1.000
_cell.length_b   1.000
_cell.length_c   1.000
_cell.angle_alpha   90.00
_cell.angle_beta   90.00
_cell.angle_gamma   90.00
#
_symmetry.space_group_name_H-M   'P 1'
#
loop_
_entity.id
_entity.type
_entity.pdbx_description
1 polymer ?
#
loop_
_entity_poly.entity_id
_entity_poly.type
_entity_poly.pdbx_seq_one_letter_code
_entity_poly.pdbx_strand_id
1 'polypeptide(L)'
;MKRTLIGLIAFLIIMFPLRIYAEEWSELTGLLDDSLQLVKRNEDEKAVQVLQHFSEQFVIKGNEKKQEVTPDQVRVISLAYDKAKQALAEEDVSKQVKIDNVLALQLAIDAQVSKYQPLWMERERKVMDAFSQMEKAMKKEDTGQFQQTLNTFLHEFNIIYPSLMIALPENEVQRVNAHLSYLDEFRNVMLKTKGGQMQLGIIKGDLQKIFHTVKKDEIAPSLIWFMTITGGLILFTLTYVGWRKYKGEREKRKSNVHSKNR
;
A
#
# COMPACT_ATOMS: atom_id res chain seq x y z
N MET A 1 -19.29 -25.95 37.38
CA MET A 1 -17.96 -25.30 37.27
C MET A 1 -17.52 -25.05 35.82
N LYS A 2 -17.50 -26.04 34.91
CA LYS A 2 -17.07 -25.79 33.51
C LYS A 2 -18.04 -24.90 32.70
N ARG A 3 -19.35 -25.06 32.91
CA ARG A 3 -20.40 -24.24 32.26
C ARG A 3 -20.42 -22.77 32.75
N THR A 4 -20.13 -22.56 34.03
CA THR A 4 -20.03 -21.22 34.64
C THR A 4 -18.75 -20.50 34.19
N LEU A 5 -17.65 -21.23 33.99
CA LEU A 5 -16.39 -20.68 33.47
C LEU A 5 -16.51 -20.22 32.00
N ILE A 6 -17.20 -21.00 31.16
CA ILE A 6 -17.43 -20.65 29.74
C ILE A 6 -18.31 -19.40 29.62
N GLY A 7 -19.36 -19.30 30.44
CA GLY A 7 -20.21 -18.11 30.48
C GLY A 7 -19.45 -16.85 30.92
N LEU A 8 -18.52 -17.00 31.87
CA LEU A 8 -17.72 -15.89 32.39
C LEU A 8 -16.69 -15.38 31.36
N ILE A 9 -16.08 -16.29 30.57
CA ILE A 9 -15.16 -15.92 29.47
C ILE A 9 -15.92 -15.23 28.32
N ALA A 10 -17.10 -15.75 27.94
CA ALA A 10 -17.93 -15.14 26.91
C ALA A 10 -18.43 -13.74 27.33
N PHE A 11 -18.80 -13.57 28.60
CA PHE A 11 -19.18 -12.28 29.16
C PHE A 11 -18.03 -11.27 29.17
N LEU A 12 -16.80 -11.74 29.47
CA LEU A 12 -15.60 -10.91 29.48
C LEU A 12 -15.22 -10.42 28.08
N ILE A 13 -15.41 -11.23 27.04
CA ILE A 13 -15.18 -10.83 25.63
C ILE A 13 -16.18 -9.77 25.15
N ILE A 14 -17.43 -9.82 25.62
CA ILE A 14 -18.49 -8.86 25.25
C ILE A 14 -18.36 -7.53 26.01
N MET A 15 -17.80 -7.56 27.22
CA MET A 15 -17.60 -6.37 28.08
C MET A 15 -16.37 -5.54 27.70
N PHE A 16 -15.48 -6.03 26.84
CA PHE A 16 -14.46 -5.20 26.21
C PHE A 16 -15.03 -4.64 24.90
N PRO A 17 -15.55 -3.40 24.88
CA PRO A 17 -15.80 -2.75 23.61
C PRO A 17 -14.45 -2.70 22.88
N LEU A 18 -14.32 -3.46 21.79
CA LEU A 18 -13.33 -3.19 20.77
C LEU A 18 -13.68 -1.79 20.24
N ARG A 19 -13.12 -0.75 20.88
CA ARG A 19 -13.13 0.60 20.33
C ARG A 19 -12.21 0.53 19.12
N ILE A 20 -12.77 0.12 17.99
CA ILE A 20 -12.19 0.35 16.68
C ILE A 20 -12.29 1.86 16.51
N TYR A 21 -11.24 2.59 16.89
CA TYR A 21 -11.08 3.97 16.49
C TYR A 21 -10.96 3.94 14.97
N ALA A 22 -12.00 4.42 14.27
CA ALA A 22 -11.84 4.76 12.87
C ALA A 22 -10.70 5.78 12.80
N GLU A 23 -9.67 5.44 12.04
CA GLU A 23 -8.38 6.11 12.04
C GLU A 23 -8.55 7.58 11.61
N GLU A 24 -8.01 8.50 12.41
CA GLU A 24 -8.19 9.97 12.34
C GLU A 24 -7.79 10.57 10.97
N TRP A 25 -7.05 9.81 10.16
CA TRP A 25 -6.58 10.17 8.82
C TRP A 25 -7.52 9.71 7.69
N SER A 26 -8.52 8.87 7.98
CA SER A 26 -9.52 8.42 7.00
C SER A 26 -10.33 9.57 6.41
N GLU A 27 -10.51 10.65 7.17
CA GLU A 27 -11.17 11.86 6.69
C GLU A 27 -10.30 12.60 5.65
N LEU A 28 -8.98 12.66 5.86
CA LEU A 28 -8.05 13.30 4.92
C LEU A 28 -7.99 12.52 3.60
N THR A 29 -7.91 11.19 3.69
CA THR A 29 -7.92 10.33 2.48
C THR A 29 -9.27 10.38 1.78
N GLY A 30 -10.38 10.52 2.52
CA GLY A 30 -11.72 10.74 1.97
C GLY A 30 -11.84 12.04 1.17
N LEU A 31 -11.34 13.16 1.70
CA LEU A 31 -11.33 14.44 0.97
C LEU A 31 -10.52 14.37 -0.34
N LEU A 32 -9.41 13.64 -0.34
CA LEU A 32 -8.61 13.44 -1.55
C LEU A 32 -9.30 12.55 -2.57
N ASP A 33 -10.04 11.51 -2.13
CA ASP A 33 -10.86 10.70 -3.03
C ASP A 33 -12.00 11.52 -3.64
N ASP A 34 -12.71 12.30 -2.83
CA ASP A 34 -13.77 13.21 -3.30
C ASP A 34 -13.23 14.21 -4.32
N SER A 35 -12.10 14.85 -4.03
CA SER A 35 -11.42 15.73 -4.96
C SER A 35 -11.09 15.00 -6.27
N LEU A 36 -10.49 13.82 -6.21
CA LEU A 36 -10.15 13.04 -7.39
C LEU A 36 -11.39 12.67 -8.23
N GLN A 37 -12.51 12.32 -7.57
CA GLN A 37 -13.78 12.04 -8.24
C GLN A 37 -14.34 13.28 -8.94
N LEU A 38 -14.24 14.46 -8.32
CA LEU A 38 -14.68 15.73 -8.92
C LEU A 38 -13.87 16.07 -10.18
N VAL A 39 -12.53 15.92 -10.17
CA VAL A 39 -11.70 16.10 -11.37
C VAL A 39 -12.11 15.14 -12.48
N LYS A 40 -12.38 13.86 -12.14
CA LYS A 40 -12.87 12.88 -13.12
C LYS A 40 -14.19 13.30 -13.75
N ARG A 41 -15.03 14.06 -13.04
CA ARG A 41 -16.30 14.63 -13.53
C ARG A 41 -16.17 15.99 -14.22
N ASN A 42 -14.95 16.54 -14.36
CA ASN A 42 -14.67 17.89 -14.84
C ASN A 42 -15.22 19.01 -13.93
N GLU A 43 -15.34 18.74 -12.63
CA GLU A 43 -15.76 19.72 -11.63
C GLU A 43 -14.52 20.32 -10.94
N ASP A 44 -13.58 20.86 -11.72
CA ASP A 44 -12.25 21.29 -11.26
C ASP A 44 -12.32 22.36 -10.16
N GLU A 45 -13.23 23.34 -10.28
CA GLU A 45 -13.44 24.37 -9.26
C GLU A 45 -13.85 23.79 -7.90
N LYS A 46 -14.73 22.77 -7.91
CA LYS A 46 -15.15 22.10 -6.68
C LYS A 46 -14.03 21.22 -6.13
N ALA A 47 -13.26 20.55 -6.99
CA ALA A 47 -12.08 19.80 -6.58
C ALA A 47 -11.08 20.71 -5.84
N VAL A 48 -10.85 21.93 -6.35
CA VAL A 48 -9.99 22.92 -5.67
C VAL A 48 -10.52 23.29 -4.28
N GLN A 49 -11.84 23.49 -4.13
CA GLN A 49 -12.44 23.78 -2.81
C GLN A 49 -12.22 22.63 -1.82
N VAL A 50 -12.39 21.39 -2.28
CA VAL A 50 -12.13 20.20 -1.45
C VAL A 50 -10.64 20.10 -1.07
N LEU A 51 -9.73 20.38 -2.00
CA LEU A 51 -8.29 20.41 -1.71
C LEU A 51 -7.93 21.50 -0.69
N GLN A 52 -8.53 22.68 -0.77
CA GLN A 52 -8.32 23.74 0.23
C GLN A 52 -8.72 23.27 1.62
N HIS A 53 -9.88 22.63 1.75
CA HIS A 53 -10.32 22.08 3.02
C HIS A 53 -9.39 20.96 3.53
N PHE A 54 -8.92 20.08 2.64
CA PHE A 54 -7.90 19.09 2.97
C PHE A 54 -6.64 19.74 3.55
N SER A 55 -6.16 20.83 2.96
CA SER A 55 -4.94 21.53 3.42
C SER A 55 -5.09 22.05 4.85
N GLU A 56 -6.25 22.65 5.18
CA GLU A 56 -6.55 23.12 6.53
C GLU A 56 -6.54 21.97 7.54
N GLN A 57 -7.22 20.86 7.21
CA GLN A 57 -7.27 19.68 8.07
C GLN A 57 -5.90 19.02 8.24
N PHE A 58 -5.09 18.98 7.18
CA PHE A 58 -3.74 18.43 7.23
C PHE A 58 -2.83 19.20 8.19
N VAL A 59 -2.89 20.53 8.19
CA VAL A 59 -2.09 21.37 9.12
C VAL A 59 -2.51 21.15 10.58
N ILE A 60 -3.82 21.00 10.83
CA ILE A 60 -4.32 20.73 12.18
C ILE A 60 -3.81 19.36 12.66
N LYS A 61 -3.99 18.32 11.85
CA LYS A 61 -3.65 16.93 12.21
C LYS A 61 -2.14 16.67 12.24
N GLY A 62 -1.36 17.29 11.35
CA GLY A 62 0.10 17.16 11.32
C GLY A 62 0.81 17.73 12.56
N ASN A 63 0.14 18.59 13.32
CA ASN A 63 0.64 19.15 14.58
C ASN A 63 0.26 18.32 15.81
N GLU A 64 -0.49 17.22 15.66
CA GLU A 64 -0.89 16.38 16.77
C GLU A 64 0.22 15.39 17.17
N LYS A 65 0.53 15.34 18.47
CA LYS A 65 1.64 14.56 19.04
C LYS A 65 1.58 13.03 18.82
N LYS A 66 0.49 12.49 18.27
CA LYS A 66 0.29 11.04 18.12
C LYS A 66 0.88 10.47 16.82
N GLN A 67 1.14 11.31 15.82
CA GLN A 67 1.70 10.89 14.54
C GLN A 67 2.87 11.79 14.17
N GLU A 68 4.06 11.20 14.13
CA GLU A 68 5.28 11.89 13.73
C GLU A 68 5.29 12.07 12.21
N VAL A 69 4.70 13.17 11.71
CA VAL A 69 4.96 13.65 10.36
C VAL A 69 6.27 14.45 10.39
N THR A 70 7.28 14.02 9.66
CA THR A 70 8.57 14.71 9.65
C THR A 70 8.50 15.99 8.81
N PRO A 71 9.35 17.00 9.06
CA PRO A 71 9.41 18.21 8.22
C PRO A 71 9.62 17.92 6.73
N ASP A 72 10.40 16.89 6.40
CA ASP A 72 10.64 16.47 5.02
C ASP A 72 9.37 15.87 4.39
N GLN A 73 8.60 15.06 5.14
CA GLN A 73 7.32 14.53 4.67
C GLN A 73 6.31 15.66 4.45
N VAL A 74 6.23 16.64 5.36
CA VAL A 74 5.40 17.85 5.18
C VAL A 74 5.78 18.55 3.88
N ARG A 75 7.09 18.76 3.62
CA ARG A 75 7.56 19.39 2.39
C ARG A 75 7.14 18.62 1.14
N VAL A 76 7.29 17.30 1.12
CA VAL A 76 6.90 16.45 -0.03
C VAL A 76 5.40 16.57 -0.29
N ILE A 77 4.59 16.50 0.77
CA ILE A 77 3.12 16.62 0.68
C ILE A 77 2.71 18.01 0.19
N SER A 78 3.32 19.08 0.70
CA SER A 78 3.05 20.45 0.27
C SER A 78 3.37 20.66 -1.22
N LEU A 79 4.49 20.12 -1.70
CA LEU A 79 4.85 20.19 -3.13
C LEU A 79 3.85 19.43 -4.02
N ALA A 80 3.40 18.25 -3.57
CA ALA A 80 2.36 17.49 -4.29
C ALA A 80 1.02 18.24 -4.29
N TYR A 81 0.67 18.89 -3.18
CA TYR A 81 -0.52 19.73 -3.05
C TYR A 81 -0.50 20.92 -4.01
N ASP A 82 0.61 21.67 -4.02
CA ASP A 82 0.75 22.85 -4.87
C ASP A 82 0.65 22.47 -6.35
N LYS A 83 1.29 21.35 -6.74
CA LYS A 83 1.23 20.82 -8.11
C LYS A 83 -0.19 20.39 -8.50
N ALA A 84 -0.92 19.75 -7.60
CA ALA A 84 -2.32 19.37 -7.83
C ALA A 84 -3.22 20.60 -7.98
N LYS A 85 -3.10 21.56 -7.07
CA LYS A 85 -3.87 22.81 -7.09
C LYS A 85 -3.58 23.64 -8.35
N GLN A 86 -2.32 23.78 -8.72
CA GLN A 86 -1.92 24.51 -9.93
C GLN A 86 -2.50 23.85 -11.18
N ALA A 87 -2.37 22.53 -11.31
CA ALA A 87 -2.90 21.81 -12.47
C ALA A 87 -4.42 21.98 -12.61
N LEU A 88 -5.17 22.06 -11.51
CA LEU A 88 -6.61 22.28 -11.54
C LEU A 88 -7.01 23.73 -11.86
N ALA A 89 -6.18 24.70 -11.52
CA ALA A 89 -6.43 26.11 -11.78
C ALA A 89 -6.15 26.52 -13.24
N GLU A 90 -5.30 25.76 -13.95
CA GLU A 90 -4.94 26.04 -15.32
C GLU A 90 -5.92 25.40 -16.32
N GLU A 91 -6.42 26.19 -17.28
CA GLU A 91 -7.34 25.73 -18.32
C GLU A 91 -6.64 24.88 -19.39
N ASP A 92 -5.38 25.22 -19.72
CA ASP A 92 -4.61 24.57 -20.79
C ASP A 92 -4.02 23.20 -20.40
N VAL A 93 -4.15 22.81 -19.12
CA VAL A 93 -3.67 21.51 -18.64
C VAL A 93 -4.67 20.42 -18.99
N SER A 94 -4.17 19.34 -19.60
CA SER A 94 -5.04 18.22 -19.98
C SER A 94 -5.69 17.56 -18.77
N LYS A 95 -6.93 17.09 -18.93
CA LYS A 95 -7.69 16.39 -17.88
C LYS A 95 -6.90 15.26 -17.22
N GLN A 96 -6.15 14.49 -18.01
CA GLN A 96 -5.37 13.37 -17.49
C GLN A 96 -4.28 13.86 -16.53
N VAL A 97 -3.57 14.94 -16.87
CA VAL A 97 -2.56 15.55 -16.00
C VAL A 97 -3.17 16.07 -14.70
N LYS A 98 -4.38 16.66 -14.76
CA LYS A 98 -5.13 17.07 -13.56
C LYS A 98 -5.41 15.88 -12.64
N ILE A 99 -5.93 14.78 -13.21
CA ILE A 99 -6.21 13.53 -12.48
C ILE A 99 -4.92 12.98 -11.85
N ASP A 100 -3.83 12.93 -12.61
CA ASP A 100 -2.58 12.33 -12.17
C ASP A 100 -1.92 13.12 -11.04
N ASN A 101 -1.98 14.45 -11.07
CA ASN A 101 -1.43 15.28 -9.99
C ASN A 101 -2.24 15.15 -8.69
N VAL A 102 -3.58 15.12 -8.77
CA VAL A 102 -4.42 14.88 -7.58
C VAL A 102 -4.21 13.47 -7.04
N LEU A 103 -4.08 12.47 -7.92
CA LEU A 103 -3.79 11.11 -7.52
C LEU A 103 -2.40 10.99 -6.87
N ALA A 104 -1.38 11.69 -7.37
CA ALA A 104 -0.05 11.71 -6.75
C ALA A 104 -0.12 12.23 -5.29
N LEU A 105 -0.91 13.28 -5.04
CA LEU A 105 -1.17 13.77 -3.69
C LEU A 105 -1.89 12.73 -2.83
N GLN A 106 -2.94 12.09 -3.36
CA GLN A 106 -3.68 11.03 -2.66
C GLN A 106 -2.75 9.88 -2.24
N LEU A 107 -1.91 9.42 -3.15
CA LEU A 107 -0.96 8.34 -2.89
C LEU A 107 0.13 8.77 -1.89
N ALA A 108 0.50 10.05 -1.84
CA ALA A 108 1.49 10.56 -0.88
C ALA A 108 0.93 10.52 0.54
N ILE A 109 -0.31 10.99 0.72
CA ILE A 109 -1.00 10.94 2.02
C ILE A 109 -1.28 9.50 2.43
N ASP A 110 -1.73 8.66 1.50
CA ASP A 110 -1.89 7.24 1.79
C ASP A 110 -0.57 6.60 2.24
N ALA A 111 0.58 6.92 1.62
CA ALA A 111 1.87 6.40 2.04
C ALA A 111 2.28 6.82 3.49
N GLN A 112 1.78 7.97 3.96
CA GLN A 112 1.99 8.41 5.35
C GLN A 112 1.15 7.61 6.36
N VAL A 113 -0.04 7.16 5.94
CA VAL A 113 -1.04 6.55 6.82
C VAL A 113 -0.94 5.02 6.77
N SER A 114 -0.84 4.46 5.57
CA SER A 114 -0.91 3.04 5.27
C SER A 114 0.45 2.37 5.41
N LYS A 115 0.76 1.89 6.62
CA LYS A 115 2.05 1.21 6.91
C LYS A 115 2.23 -0.12 6.19
N TYR A 116 1.13 -0.86 5.96
CA TYR A 116 1.22 -2.26 5.52
C TYR A 116 0.83 -2.49 4.06
N GLN A 117 -0.01 -1.64 3.46
CA GLN A 117 -0.42 -1.83 2.06
C GLN A 117 -0.76 -0.48 1.41
N PRO A 118 0.25 0.37 1.17
CA PRO A 118 0.00 1.66 0.57
C PRO A 118 -0.42 1.51 -0.90
N LEU A 119 -1.40 2.29 -1.33
CA LEU A 119 -2.06 2.27 -2.63
C LEU A 119 -1.10 2.48 -3.81
N TRP A 120 0.04 3.14 -3.60
CA TRP A 120 1.03 3.33 -4.67
C TRP A 120 1.60 1.99 -5.16
N MET A 121 1.55 0.93 -4.34
CA MET A 121 1.95 -0.42 -4.70
C MET A 121 1.06 -1.01 -5.80
N GLU A 122 -0.21 -0.62 -5.87
CA GLU A 122 -1.12 -1.08 -6.93
C GLU A 122 -0.70 -0.57 -8.31
N ARG A 123 0.14 0.47 -8.36
CA ARG A 123 0.71 1.02 -9.60
C ARG A 123 1.94 0.27 -10.10
N GLU A 124 2.47 -0.71 -9.35
CA GLU A 124 3.62 -1.53 -9.75
C GLU A 124 3.48 -2.02 -11.19
N ARG A 125 2.33 -2.61 -11.54
CA ARG A 125 2.11 -3.14 -12.89
C ARG A 125 2.26 -2.07 -13.96
N LYS A 126 1.63 -0.90 -13.78
CA LYS A 126 1.71 0.20 -14.76
C LYS A 126 3.15 0.70 -14.93
N VAL A 127 3.86 0.91 -13.82
CA VAL A 127 5.24 1.39 -13.82
C VAL A 127 6.18 0.36 -14.47
N MET A 128 6.07 -0.90 -14.08
CA MET A 128 6.92 -1.99 -14.59
C MET A 128 6.61 -2.33 -16.06
N ASP A 129 5.36 -2.20 -16.49
CA ASP A 129 4.98 -2.36 -17.89
C ASP A 129 5.54 -1.22 -18.75
N ALA A 130 5.46 0.03 -18.29
CA ALA A 130 6.07 1.18 -18.96
C ALA A 130 7.60 1.02 -19.06
N PHE A 131 8.25 0.60 -17.97
CA PHE A 131 9.69 0.30 -17.97
C PHE A 131 10.03 -0.82 -18.95
N SER A 132 9.23 -1.90 -18.99
CA SER A 132 9.45 -3.02 -19.90
C SER A 132 9.27 -2.63 -21.38
N GLN A 133 8.39 -1.68 -21.69
CA GLN A 133 8.25 -1.13 -23.03
C GLN A 133 9.49 -0.32 -23.44
N MET A 134 10.03 0.49 -22.52
CA MET A 134 11.28 1.20 -22.72
C MET A 134 12.46 0.25 -22.96
N GLU A 135 12.57 -0.82 -22.17
CA GLU A 135 13.60 -1.85 -22.34
C GLU A 135 13.50 -2.53 -23.72
N LYS A 136 12.28 -2.82 -24.19
CA LYS A 136 12.04 -3.40 -25.52
C LYS A 136 12.41 -2.45 -26.64
N ALA A 137 12.09 -1.16 -26.51
CA ALA A 137 12.45 -0.15 -27.50
C ALA A 137 13.97 0.02 -27.62
N MET A 138 14.68 0.01 -26.49
CA MET A 138 16.15 0.03 -26.46
C MET A 138 16.76 -1.19 -27.18
N LYS A 139 16.21 -2.40 -26.97
CA LYS A 139 16.70 -3.62 -27.64
C LYS A 139 16.49 -3.63 -29.15
N LYS A 140 15.51 -2.87 -29.64
CA LYS A 140 15.21 -2.71 -31.06
C LYS A 140 15.99 -1.58 -31.72
N GLU A 141 16.80 -0.84 -30.94
CA GLU A 141 17.55 0.34 -31.38
C GLU A 141 16.65 1.44 -31.97
N ASP A 142 15.35 1.43 -31.64
CA ASP A 142 14.38 2.43 -32.09
C ASP A 142 14.46 3.65 -31.18
N THR A 143 15.20 4.66 -31.64
CA THR A 143 15.44 5.89 -30.87
C THR A 143 14.14 6.66 -30.61
N GLY A 144 13.24 6.73 -31.60
CA GLY A 144 11.97 7.45 -31.45
C GLY A 144 11.07 6.77 -30.43
N GLN A 145 10.89 5.46 -30.57
CA GLN A 145 10.11 4.66 -29.64
C GLN A 145 10.71 4.66 -28.24
N PHE A 146 12.04 4.64 -28.11
CA PHE A 146 12.70 4.70 -26.81
C PHE A 146 12.41 6.02 -26.09
N GLN A 147 12.53 7.17 -26.78
CA GLN A 147 12.23 8.47 -26.16
C GLN A 147 10.78 8.56 -25.70
N GLN A 148 9.84 8.07 -26.52
CA GLN A 148 8.43 8.04 -26.16
C GLN A 148 8.17 7.15 -24.95
N THR A 149 8.69 5.92 -24.95
CA THR A 149 8.49 4.96 -23.85
C THR A 149 9.21 5.36 -22.57
N LEU A 150 10.36 6.03 -22.66
CA LEU A 150 11.04 6.66 -21.52
C LEU A 150 10.16 7.76 -20.90
N ASN A 151 9.60 8.65 -21.72
CA ASN A 151 8.70 9.69 -21.21
C ASN A 151 7.46 9.09 -20.54
N THR A 152 6.89 8.02 -21.10
CA THR A 152 5.78 7.27 -20.46
C THR A 152 6.19 6.69 -19.11
N PHE A 153 7.38 6.07 -19.03
CA PHE A 153 7.90 5.55 -17.76
C PHE A 153 8.09 6.67 -16.73
N LEU A 154 8.75 7.76 -17.10
CA LEU A 154 8.98 8.91 -16.21
C LEU A 154 7.65 9.51 -15.73
N HIS A 155 6.64 9.57 -16.60
CA HIS A 155 5.31 10.04 -16.23
C HIS A 155 4.64 9.12 -15.20
N GLU A 156 4.57 7.81 -15.46
CA GLU A 156 3.99 6.84 -14.49
C GLU A 156 4.76 6.83 -13.17
N PHE A 157 6.08 7.00 -13.22
CA PHE A 157 6.93 7.07 -12.03
C PHE A 157 6.69 8.36 -11.22
N ASN A 158 6.52 9.50 -11.90
CA ASN A 158 6.26 10.80 -11.27
C ASN A 158 4.97 10.80 -10.44
N ILE A 159 3.99 9.95 -10.78
CA ILE A 159 2.75 9.80 -10.00
C ILE A 159 3.02 9.17 -8.63
N ILE A 160 3.90 8.18 -8.56
CA ILE A 160 4.24 7.49 -7.29
C ILE A 160 5.42 8.13 -6.56
N TYR A 161 6.16 9.01 -7.22
CA TYR A 161 7.38 9.60 -6.67
C TYR A 161 7.20 10.25 -5.28
N PRO A 162 6.16 11.09 -5.03
CA PRO A 162 5.95 11.65 -3.69
C PRO A 162 5.72 10.57 -2.62
N SER A 163 5.01 9.50 -2.95
CA SER A 163 4.79 8.37 -2.04
C SER A 163 6.09 7.65 -1.69
N LEU A 164 7.00 7.49 -2.67
CA LEU A 164 8.30 6.86 -2.44
C LEU A 164 9.18 7.71 -1.52
N MET A 165 9.15 9.04 -1.66
CA MET A 165 9.87 9.95 -0.76
C MET A 165 9.40 9.85 0.70
N ILE A 166 8.15 9.45 0.92
CA ILE A 166 7.56 9.30 2.26
C ILE A 166 7.81 7.89 2.81
N ALA A 167 7.64 6.86 1.98
CA ALA A 167 7.63 5.46 2.40
C ALA A 167 9.04 4.83 2.49
N LEU A 168 10.01 5.32 1.73
CA LEU A 168 11.33 4.69 1.64
C LEU A 168 12.35 5.36 2.56
N PRO A 169 13.34 4.59 3.07
CA PRO A 169 14.46 5.18 3.77
C PRO A 169 15.34 6.00 2.83
N GLU A 170 16.06 6.98 3.39
CA GLU A 170 16.83 7.98 2.64
C GLU A 170 17.80 7.38 1.61
N ASN A 171 18.47 6.28 1.96
CA ASN A 171 19.41 5.60 1.06
C ASN A 171 18.73 4.98 -0.18
N GLU A 172 17.49 4.49 -0.05
CA GLU A 172 16.72 3.96 -1.18
C GLU A 172 16.14 5.11 -2.02
N VAL A 173 15.73 6.21 -1.38
CA VAL A 173 15.35 7.47 -2.06
C VAL A 173 16.49 8.02 -2.93
N GLN A 174 17.71 8.11 -2.37
CA GLN A 174 18.89 8.59 -3.09
C GLN A 174 19.21 7.69 -4.30
N ARG A 175 19.09 6.36 -4.14
CA ARG A 175 19.28 5.40 -5.22
C ARG A 175 18.26 5.59 -6.34
N VAL A 176 16.98 5.77 -6.01
CA VAL A 176 15.92 6.06 -6.98
C VAL A 176 16.22 7.36 -7.74
N ASN A 177 16.57 8.42 -7.02
CA ASN A 177 16.89 9.71 -7.64
C ASN A 177 18.07 9.58 -8.61
N ALA A 178 19.13 8.86 -8.24
CA ALA A 178 20.26 8.61 -9.12
C ALA A 178 19.86 7.86 -10.41
N HIS A 179 18.97 6.87 -10.29
CA HIS A 179 18.45 6.14 -11.45
C HIS A 179 17.62 7.04 -12.37
N LEU A 180 16.76 7.89 -11.81
CA LEU A 180 15.97 8.84 -12.60
C LEU A 180 16.85 9.87 -13.31
N SER A 181 17.81 10.48 -12.60
CA SER A 181 18.76 11.41 -13.19
C SER A 181 19.56 10.75 -14.31
N TYR A 182 20.02 9.51 -14.10
CA TYR A 182 20.74 8.77 -15.13
C TYR A 182 19.87 8.54 -16.38
N LEU A 183 18.61 8.12 -16.18
CA LEU A 183 17.68 7.88 -17.29
C LEU A 183 17.41 9.14 -18.11
N ASP A 184 17.33 10.29 -17.44
CA ASP A 184 17.02 11.55 -18.09
C ASP A 184 18.24 12.18 -18.78
N GLU A 185 19.38 12.26 -18.08
CA GLU A 185 20.61 12.87 -18.58
C GLU A 185 21.27 12.06 -19.70
N PHE A 186 21.29 10.73 -19.59
CA PHE A 186 21.99 9.86 -20.52
C PHE A 186 21.08 9.24 -21.60
N ARG A 187 19.84 9.73 -21.76
CA ARG A 187 18.84 9.21 -22.73
C ARG A 187 19.37 9.00 -24.15
N ASN A 188 20.26 9.87 -24.62
CA ASN A 188 20.83 9.79 -25.98
C ASN A 188 22.04 8.87 -26.11
N VAL A 189 22.76 8.63 -25.01
CA VAL A 189 24.00 7.85 -24.96
C VAL A 189 23.71 6.38 -24.64
N MET A 190 22.71 6.12 -23.80
CA MET A 190 22.32 4.77 -23.42
C MET A 190 21.94 3.88 -24.60
N LEU A 191 21.28 4.43 -25.61
CA LEU A 191 20.91 3.70 -26.82
C LEU A 191 22.10 3.21 -27.65
N LYS A 192 23.23 3.93 -27.58
CA LYS A 192 24.40 3.71 -28.44
C LYS A 192 25.45 2.82 -27.78
N THR A 193 25.24 2.43 -26.52
CA THR A 193 26.26 1.76 -25.71
C THR A 193 25.72 0.50 -25.06
N LYS A 194 26.54 -0.55 -25.02
CA LYS A 194 26.23 -1.78 -24.26
C LYS A 194 26.05 -1.49 -22.76
N GLY A 195 26.69 -0.44 -22.25
CA GLY A 195 26.54 0.03 -20.87
C GLY A 195 25.12 0.49 -20.54
N GLY A 196 24.41 1.12 -21.49
CA GLY A 196 23.02 1.55 -21.28
C GLY A 196 22.06 0.38 -21.01
N GLN A 197 22.20 -0.71 -21.77
CA GLN A 197 21.38 -1.92 -21.56
C GLN A 197 21.65 -2.59 -20.21
N MET A 198 22.93 -2.66 -19.80
CA MET A 198 23.30 -3.19 -18.48
C MET A 198 22.71 -2.33 -17.36
N GLN A 199 22.78 -1.01 -17.49
CA GLN A 199 22.25 -0.09 -16.49
C GLN A 199 20.71 -0.17 -16.38
N LEU A 200 19.99 -0.36 -17.49
CA LEU A 200 18.55 -0.64 -17.42
C LEU A 200 18.24 -1.91 -16.62
N GLY A 201 19.07 -2.95 -16.75
CA GLY A 201 18.93 -4.17 -15.95
C GLY A 201 19.07 -3.91 -14.44
N ILE A 202 20.03 -3.06 -14.06
CA ILE A 202 20.25 -2.66 -12.66
C ILE A 202 19.05 -1.85 -12.14
N ILE A 203 18.61 -0.84 -12.88
CA ILE A 203 17.45 -0.01 -12.52
C ILE A 203 16.21 -0.89 -12.35
N LYS A 204 15.98 -1.83 -13.27
CA LYS A 204 14.86 -2.77 -13.18
C LYS A 204 14.90 -3.59 -11.90
N GLY A 205 16.06 -4.14 -11.55
CA GLY A 205 16.23 -4.94 -10.34
C GLY A 205 15.97 -4.12 -9.07
N ASP A 206 16.47 -2.89 -9.02
CA ASP A 206 16.27 -1.98 -7.89
C ASP A 206 14.80 -1.54 -7.78
N LEU A 207 14.12 -1.25 -8.89
CA LEU A 207 12.69 -0.96 -8.92
C LEU A 207 11.86 -2.15 -8.44
N GLN A 208 12.15 -3.35 -8.92
CA GLN A 208 11.47 -4.58 -8.46
C GLN A 208 11.69 -4.80 -6.97
N LYS A 209 12.89 -4.52 -6.45
CA LYS A 209 13.18 -4.61 -5.03
C LYS A 209 12.32 -3.64 -4.22
N ILE A 210 12.15 -2.39 -4.67
CA ILE A 210 11.28 -1.41 -3.99
C ILE A 210 9.85 -1.94 -3.85
N PHE A 211 9.26 -2.47 -4.92
CA PHE A 211 7.92 -3.06 -4.88
C PHE A 211 7.84 -4.42 -4.16
N HIS A 212 8.94 -5.14 -3.97
CA HIS A 212 8.95 -6.43 -3.27
C HIS A 212 9.32 -6.33 -1.78
N THR A 213 10.16 -5.37 -1.39
CA THR A 213 10.58 -5.19 0.01
C THR A 213 9.38 -4.82 0.88
N VAL A 214 8.51 -3.93 0.40
CA VAL A 214 7.26 -3.57 1.09
C VAL A 214 6.34 -4.80 1.24
N LYS A 215 6.22 -5.63 0.19
CA LYS A 215 5.45 -6.89 0.23
C LYS A 215 6.03 -7.97 1.14
N LYS A 216 7.31 -7.90 1.51
CA LYS A 216 7.93 -8.90 2.38
C LYS A 216 7.70 -8.55 3.86
N ASP A 217 7.64 -7.26 4.18
CA ASP A 217 7.21 -6.77 5.48
C ASP A 217 5.69 -6.96 5.69
N GLU A 218 4.90 -7.15 4.63
CA GLU A 218 3.49 -7.63 4.69
C GLU A 218 3.37 -9.07 5.21
N ILE A 219 4.40 -9.91 5.05
CA ILE A 219 4.47 -11.23 5.71
C ILE A 219 5.05 -11.07 7.14
N ALA A 220 4.53 -10.08 7.86
CA ALA A 220 4.74 -9.94 9.29
C ALA A 220 4.06 -11.14 10.02
N PRO A 221 4.54 -11.54 11.22
CA PRO A 221 4.14 -12.73 12.00
C PRO A 221 2.63 -12.97 12.23
N SER A 222 1.76 -12.04 11.85
CA SER A 222 0.30 -12.15 11.95
C SER A 222 -0.27 -13.33 11.16
N LEU A 223 0.29 -13.70 10.00
CA LEU A 223 -0.23 -14.79 9.18
C LEU A 223 0.09 -16.16 9.78
N ILE A 224 1.32 -16.35 10.28
CA ILE A 224 1.73 -17.56 11.00
C ILE A 224 1.00 -17.64 12.34
N TRP A 225 0.85 -16.52 13.06
CA TRP A 225 0.12 -16.49 14.33
C TRP A 225 -1.38 -16.72 14.13
N PHE A 226 -1.99 -16.15 13.09
CA PHE A 226 -3.38 -16.37 12.71
C PHE A 226 -3.62 -17.82 12.28
N MET A 227 -2.73 -18.40 11.48
CA MET A 227 -2.77 -19.80 11.10
C MET A 227 -2.56 -20.73 12.30
N THR A 228 -1.72 -20.33 13.26
CA THR A 228 -1.49 -21.07 14.51
C THR A 228 -2.69 -20.96 15.46
N ILE A 229 -3.32 -19.80 15.59
CA ILE A 229 -4.53 -19.61 16.41
C ILE A 229 -5.69 -20.40 15.80
N THR A 230 -5.94 -20.23 14.50
CA THR A 230 -7.07 -20.88 13.81
C THR A 230 -6.84 -22.40 13.76
N GLY A 231 -5.63 -22.83 13.39
CA GLY A 231 -5.24 -24.23 13.40
C GLY A 231 -5.28 -24.85 14.80
N GLY A 232 -4.80 -24.13 15.81
CA GLY A 232 -4.81 -24.55 17.21
C GLY A 232 -6.21 -24.73 17.78
N LEU A 233 -7.15 -23.84 17.44
CA LEU A 233 -8.54 -23.91 17.89
C LEU A 233 -9.28 -25.12 17.25
N ILE A 234 -9.01 -25.40 15.97
CA ILE A 234 -9.52 -26.60 15.29
C ILE A 234 -8.94 -27.86 15.93
N LEU A 235 -7.61 -27.91 16.14
CA LEU A 235 -6.96 -29.04 16.79
C LEU A 235 -7.51 -29.28 18.19
N PHE A 236 -7.67 -28.23 18.99
CA PHE A 236 -8.18 -28.32 20.36
C PHE A 236 -9.62 -28.82 20.42
N THR A 237 -10.49 -28.35 19.52
CA THR A 237 -11.89 -28.80 19.42
C THR A 237 -11.97 -30.27 18.98
N LEU A 238 -11.17 -30.69 18.00
CA LEU A 238 -11.11 -32.08 17.56
C LEU A 238 -10.54 -33.01 18.64
N THR A 239 -9.47 -32.61 19.33
CA THR A 239 -8.92 -33.36 20.46
C THR A 239 -9.94 -33.50 21.58
N TYR A 240 -10.69 -32.44 21.90
CA TYR A 240 -11.73 -32.47 22.93
C TYR A 240 -12.88 -33.41 22.56
N VAL A 241 -13.40 -33.32 21.34
CA VAL A 241 -14.51 -34.18 20.86
C VAL A 241 -14.04 -35.64 20.74
N GLY A 242 -12.82 -35.87 20.26
CA GLY A 242 -12.20 -37.20 20.19
C GLY A 242 -12.05 -37.84 21.56
N TRP A 243 -11.54 -37.09 22.54
CA TRP A 243 -11.43 -37.55 23.93
C TRP A 243 -12.80 -37.84 24.56
N ARG A 244 -13.80 -36.99 24.30
CA ARG A 244 -15.18 -37.20 24.77
C ARG A 244 -15.79 -38.46 24.16
N LYS A 245 -15.57 -38.72 22.87
CA LYS A 245 -16.05 -39.95 22.18
C LYS A 245 -15.37 -41.19 22.74
N TYR A 246 -14.04 -41.16 22.95
CA TYR A 246 -13.29 -42.25 23.55
C TYR A 246 -13.82 -42.63 24.95
N LYS A 247 -14.11 -41.63 25.79
CA LYS A 247 -14.68 -41.87 27.11
C LYS A 247 -16.08 -42.50 27.03
N GLY A 248 -16.93 -42.01 26.13
CA GLY A 248 -18.28 -42.55 25.92
C GLY A 248 -18.29 -44.01 25.42
N GLU A 249 -17.35 -44.38 24.55
CA GLU A 249 -17.21 -45.76 24.08
C GLU A 249 -16.68 -46.70 25.17
N ARG A 250 -15.78 -46.22 26.06
CA ARG A 250 -15.33 -47.00 27.23
C ARG A 250 -16.46 -47.28 28.22
N GLU A 251 -17.37 -46.33 28.44
CA GLU A 251 -18.52 -46.51 29.32
C GLU A 251 -19.54 -47.50 28.72
N LYS A 252 -19.80 -47.44 27.40
CA LYS A 252 -20.66 -48.42 26.69
C LYS A 252 -20.07 -49.83 26.67
N ARG A 253 -18.74 -49.98 26.58
CA ARG A 253 -18.09 -51.30 26.68
C ARG A 253 -18.19 -51.87 28.09
N LYS A 254 -18.14 -51.05 29.14
CA LYS A 254 -18.35 -51.50 30.52
C LYS A 254 -19.80 -51.91 30.79
N SER A 255 -20.79 -51.22 30.22
CA SER A 255 -22.21 -51.60 30.39
C SER A 255 -22.57 -52.88 29.63
N ASN A 256 -22.01 -53.11 28.44
CA ASN A 256 -22.24 -54.36 27.68
C ASN A 256 -21.60 -55.59 28.33
N VAL A 257 -20.47 -55.45 29.03
CA VAL A 257 -19.87 -56.56 29.80
C VAL A 257 -20.73 -56.91 31.03
N HIS A 258 -21.42 -55.94 31.63
CA HIS A 258 -22.31 -56.19 32.76
C HIS A 258 -23.66 -56.84 32.35
N SER A 259 -24.09 -56.65 31.11
CA SER A 259 -25.30 -57.29 30.54
C SER A 259 -25.09 -58.74 30.10
N LYS A 260 -23.84 -59.20 29.92
CA LYS A 260 -23.54 -60.57 29.46
C LYS A 260 -23.29 -61.56 30.61
N ASN A 261 -23.26 -61.06 31.85
CA ASN A 261 -23.08 -61.83 33.09
C ASN A 261 -24.37 -61.88 33.94
N ARG A 262 -25.54 -61.79 33.31
CA ARG A 262 -26.85 -62.00 33.95
C ARG A 262 -27.63 -63.05 33.20
#